data_AF-A0A5D8YHW2-F1
#
_entry.id   AF-A0A5D8YHW2-F1
#
_cell.length_a   1.000
_cell.length_b   1.000
_cell.length_c   1.000
_cell.angle_alpha   90.00
_cell.angle_beta   90.00
_cell.angle_gamma   90.00
#
_symmetry.space_group_name_H-M   'P 1'
#
loop_
_entity.id
_entity.type
_entity.pdbx_description
1 polymer ?
#
loop_
_entity_poly.entity_id
_entity_poly.type
_entity_poly.pdbx_seq_one_letter_code
_entity_poly.pdbx_strand_id
1 'polypeptide(L)' 'MMKLLLNIQDSEATAFLKLIEDNPYVKAEHITAPDMELLAEIKEIKTAFKHVKRIKEGKLKTRPVEDLLNEL' A
#
# COMPACT_ATOMS: atom_id res chain seq x y z
N MET A 1 2.74 -3.50 -18.32
CA MET A 1 4.00 -3.10 -17.66
C MET A 1 3.86 -3.37 -16.16
N MET A 2 4.81 -4.07 -15.56
CA MET A 2 4.77 -4.45 -14.14
C MET A 2 5.33 -3.30 -13.28
N LYS A 3 4.75 -3.08 -12.09
CA LYS A 3 5.24 -2.10 -11.10
C LYS A 3 5.57 -2.81 -9.79
N LEU A 4 6.69 -2.47 -9.18
CA LEU A 4 7.18 -3.11 -7.96
C LEU A 4 7.71 -2.04 -6.99
N LEU A 5 7.51 -2.24 -5.69
CA LEU A 5 8.14 -1.46 -4.62
C LEU A 5 9.19 -2.35 -3.95
N LEU A 6 10.41 -1.86 -3.83
CA LEU A 6 11.53 -2.57 -3.22
C LEU A 6 12.01 -1.81 -1.99
N ASN A 7 12.28 -2.55 -0.91
CA ASN A 7 12.95 -2.01 0.27
C ASN A 7 14.38 -2.55 0.28
N ILE A 8 15.35 -1.65 0.12
CA ILE A 8 16.77 -1.99 -0.07
C ILE A 8 17.52 -1.34 1.08
N GLN A 9 18.51 -2.03 1.64
CA GLN A 9 19.39 -1.44 2.65
C GLN A 9 20.25 -0.35 2.02
N ASP A 10 20.40 0.79 2.70
CA ASP A 10 21.13 1.96 2.18
C ASP A 10 22.56 1.62 1.75
N SER A 11 23.23 0.69 2.46
CA SER A 11 24.59 0.23 2.13
C SER A 11 24.69 -0.44 0.75
N GLU A 12 23.60 -1.08 0.31
CA GLU A 12 23.53 -1.82 -0.96
C GLU A 12 22.80 -1.03 -2.05
N ALA A 13 22.13 0.06 -1.70
CA ALA A 13 21.29 0.85 -2.62
C ALA A 13 22.09 1.36 -3.83
N THR A 14 23.33 1.82 -3.62
CA THR A 14 24.21 2.28 -4.70
C THR A 14 24.57 1.17 -5.68
N ALA A 15 24.84 -0.04 -5.19
CA ALA A 15 25.14 -1.19 -6.06
C ALA A 15 23.90 -1.60 -6.86
N PHE A 16 22.72 -1.56 -6.24
CA PHE A 16 21.47 -1.90 -6.90
C PHE A 16 21.06 -0.88 -7.98
N LEU A 17 21.26 0.42 -7.74
CA LEU A 17 20.97 1.47 -8.72
C LEU A 17 21.80 1.28 -10.00
N LYS A 18 23.08 0.93 -9.89
CA LYS A 18 23.93 0.63 -11.06
C LYS A 18 23.37 -0.52 -11.90
N LEU A 19 22.89 -1.58 -11.24
CA LEU A 19 22.23 -2.69 -11.95
C LEU A 19 20.97 -2.22 -12.68
N ILE A 20 20.22 -1.28 -12.13
CA ILE A 20 19.04 -0.71 -12.82
C ILE A 20 19.48 0.12 -14.02
N GLU A 21 20.50 0.96 -13.88
CA GLU A 21 21.03 1.80 -14.97
C GLU A 21 21.50 0.97 -16.17
N ASP A 22 22.09 -0.20 -15.93
CA ASP A 22 22.52 -1.14 -16.97
C ASP A 22 21.34 -1.80 -17.72
N ASN A 23 20.11 -1.68 -17.20
CA ASN A 23 18.91 -2.29 -17.75
C ASN A 23 17.92 -1.22 -18.25
N PRO A 24 18.01 -0.77 -19.52
CA PRO A 24 17.27 0.39 -20.04
C PRO A 24 15.74 0.21 -20.10
N TYR A 25 15.26 -1.02 -19.90
CA TYR A 25 13.84 -1.35 -19.82
C TYR A 25 13.27 -1.22 -18.39
N VAL A 26 14.10 -0.96 -17.40
CA VAL A 26 13.72 -0.72 -16.01
C VAL A 26 13.84 0.77 -15.72
N LYS A 27 12.80 1.34 -15.11
CA LYS A 27 12.82 2.72 -14.62
C LYS A 27 12.71 2.69 -13.11
N ALA A 28 13.66 3.33 -12.43
CA ALA A 28 13.59 3.58 -11.01
C ALA A 28 13.12 5.01 -10.75
N GLU A 29 12.23 5.15 -9.79
CA GLU A 29 11.83 6.44 -9.22
C GLU A 29 12.21 6.42 -7.74
N HIS A 30 12.93 7.44 -7.28
CA HIS A 30 13.24 7.60 -5.87
C HIS A 30 12.01 8.11 -5.13
N ILE A 31 11.65 7.43 -4.03
CA ILE A 31 10.53 7.81 -3.18
C ILE A 31 11.12 8.44 -1.92
N THR A 32 10.63 9.62 -1.53
CA THR A 32 11.06 10.28 -0.30
C THR A 32 10.37 9.64 0.92
N ALA A 33 10.90 9.84 2.13
CA ALA A 33 10.27 9.32 3.35
C ALA A 33 8.80 9.79 3.53
N PRO A 34 8.45 11.08 3.31
CA PRO A 34 7.06 11.53 3.34
C PRO A 34 6.16 10.83 2.31
N ASP A 35 6.65 10.59 1.10
CA ASP A 35 5.89 9.88 0.07
C ASP A 35 5.67 8.41 0.44
N MET A 36 6.62 7.80 1.15
CA MET A 36 6.52 6.43 1.65
C MET A 36 5.44 6.30 2.73
N GLU A 37 5.41 7.24 3.69
CA GLU A 37 4.37 7.30 4.73
C GLU A 37 2.99 7.44 4.11
N LEU A 38 2.83 8.39 3.18
CA LEU A 38 1.58 8.58 2.44
C LEU A 38 1.13 7.32 1.68
N LEU A 39 2.06 6.60 1.05
CA LEU A 39 1.75 5.34 0.36
C LEU A 39 1.30 4.24 1.33
N ALA A 40 1.90 4.16 2.51
CA ALA A 40 1.50 3.23 3.56
C ALA A 40 0.07 3.53 4.04
N GLU A 41 -0.22 4.80 4.34
CA GLU A 41 -1.55 5.27 4.74
C GLU A 41 -2.61 4.95 3.67
N ILE A 42 -2.34 5.27 2.39
CA ILE A 42 -3.27 4.97 1.30
C ILE A 42 -3.52 3.47 1.18
N LYS A 43 -2.51 2.62 1.43
CA LYS A 43 -2.64 1.17 1.39
C LYS A 43 -3.50 0.64 2.54
N GLU A 44 -3.35 1.20 3.73
CA GLU A 44 -4.19 0.89 4.89
C GLU A 44 -5.64 1.31 4.65
N ILE A 45 -5.86 2.53 4.17
CA ILE A 45 -7.18 3.04 3.80
C ILE A 45 -7.83 2.14 2.75
N LYS A 46 -7.12 1.76 1.68
CA LYS A 46 -7.64 0.81 0.67
C LYS A 46 -7.97 -0.56 1.26
N THR A 47 -7.22 -1.01 2.27
CA THR A 47 -7.48 -2.27 2.95
C THR A 47 -8.75 -2.18 3.80
N ALA A 48 -8.92 -1.08 4.55
CA ALA A 48 -10.15 -0.79 5.29
C ALA A 48 -11.37 -0.72 4.36
N PHE A 49 -11.27 -0.02 3.22
CA PHE A 49 -12.34 0.02 2.23
C PHE A 49 -12.62 -1.34 1.58
N LYS A 50 -11.60 -2.20 1.36
CA LYS A 50 -11.83 -3.58 0.93
C LYS A 50 -12.61 -4.37 1.97
N HIS A 51 -12.35 -4.15 3.26
CA HIS A 51 -13.07 -4.82 4.35
C HIS A 51 -14.52 -4.33 4.43
N VAL A 52 -14.76 -3.02 4.33
CA VAL A 52 -16.11 -2.44 4.28
C VAL A 52 -16.87 -2.85 3.01
N LYS A 53 -16.19 -2.95 1.87
CA LYS A 53 -16.78 -3.45 0.61
C LYS A 53 -17.25 -4.90 0.76
N ARG A 54 -16.49 -5.76 1.45
CA ARG A 54 -16.91 -7.15 1.76
C ARG A 54 -18.14 -7.21 2.67
N ILE A 55 -18.34 -6.22 3.54
CA ILE A 55 -19.55 -6.09 4.37
C ILE A 55 -20.73 -5.64 3.49
N LYS A 56 -20.53 -4.64 2.62
CA LYS A 56 -21.55 -4.14 1.66
C LYS A 56 -21.93 -5.14 0.57
N GLU A 57 -21.05 -6.06 0.19
CA GLU A 57 -21.31 -7.15 -0.77
C GLU A 57 -22.26 -8.25 -0.24
N GLY A 58 -22.88 -8.04 0.93
CA GLY A 58 -24.05 -8.82 1.39
C GLY A 58 -23.72 -10.11 2.15
N LYS A 59 -22.47 -10.32 2.59
CA LYS A 59 -22.07 -11.53 3.33
C LYS A 59 -22.21 -11.44 4.85
N LEU A 60 -22.58 -10.29 5.40
CA LEU A 60 -22.92 -10.15 6.82
C LEU A 60 -24.32 -9.53 6.94
N LYS A 61 -25.22 -10.27 7.58
CA LYS A 61 -26.60 -9.83 7.87
C LYS A 61 -26.52 -8.50 8.62
N THR A 62 -27.07 -7.46 8.01
CA THR A 62 -27.16 -6.09 8.51
C THR A 62 -27.76 -6.09 9.91
N ARG A 63 -26.94 -5.90 10.94
CA ARG A 63 -27.42 -5.26 12.17
C ARG A 63 -27.26 -3.75 11.98
N PRO A 64 -28.24 -2.95 12.41
CA PRO A 64 -28.20 -1.50 12.22
C PRO A 64 -26.93 -0.90 12.85
N VAL A 65 -26.39 0.13 12.22
CA VAL A 65 -25.19 0.84 12.69
C VAL A 65 -25.41 1.42 14.10
N GLU A 66 -26.67 1.67 14.49
CA GLU A 66 -27.02 2.13 15.83
C GLU A 66 -26.64 1.13 16.95
N ASP A 67 -26.61 -0.19 16.67
CA ASP A 67 -26.24 -1.20 17.68
C ASP A 67 -24.72 -1.28 17.90
N LEU A 68 -23.90 -0.91 16.91
CA LEU A 68 -22.42 -0.98 17.01
C LEU A 68 -21.84 0.17 17.82
N LEU A 69 -22.56 1.27 17.96
CA LEU A 69 -22.08 2.48 18.66
C LEU A 69 -22.34 2.44 20.18
N ASN A 70 -23.09 1.46 20.68
CA ASN A 70 -23.46 1.34 22.10
C ASN A 70 -22.53 0.41 22.91
N GLU A 71 -21.47 -0.13 22.32
CA GLU A 71 -20.51 -1.03 23.00
C GLU A 71 -19.16 -0.37 23.33
N LEU A 72 -19.07 0.96 23.32
CA LEU A 72 -17.91 1.72 23.83
C LEU A 72 -18.17 2.32 25.21
#